data_AF-A0A0C3FJE9-F1
#
_entry.id   AF-A0A0C3FJE9-F1
#
_cell.length_a   1.000
_cell.length_b   1.000
_cell.length_c   1.000
_cell.angle_alpha   90.00
_cell.angle_beta   90.00
_cell.angle_gamma   90.00
#
_symmetry.space_group_name_H-M   'P 1'
#
loop_
_entity.id
_entity.type
_entity.pdbx_description
1 polymer ?
#
loop_
_entity_poly.entity_id
_entity_poly.type
_entity_poly.pdbx_seq_one_letter_code
_entity_poly.pdbx_strand_id
1 'polypeptide(L)'
;MANLVRSAKSGSSWGMNELIAFNIEVIDVNAQTFFGNAILPQLTLSPVILDNLEEPAGPLHKADMDFFAYMEDAMIIPPGEESLVDDFAAFVLKMMRYDEGRRVIHLRKEMGFEMCGQRVDAKTDVCVMERSGTGAKYLLLVQEDKRHLSRDDPEPQLIAEAIAAFYENNRARKAAGLPKLPSRTFAGITMIGTAPTFYKIPVTDELLISLATSQYPTQVTTVTKLVPPVPFPERLANDGMKPLVNRRIILQCFDAFRQFLN
;
A
#
# COMPACT_ATOMS: atom_id res chain seq x y z
N MET A 1 -4.63 19.53 -23.46
CA MET A 1 -3.35 19.06 -22.91
C MET A 1 -2.60 18.30 -23.98
N ALA A 2 -1.40 18.76 -24.34
CA ALA A 2 -0.66 18.27 -25.50
C ALA A 2 -0.14 16.83 -25.30
N ASN A 3 -0.59 15.92 -26.17
CA ASN A 3 0.06 14.68 -26.64
C ASN A 3 0.89 13.83 -25.65
N LEU A 4 0.38 13.52 -24.45
CA LEU A 4 0.90 12.36 -23.72
C LEU A 4 0.42 11.08 -24.41
N VAL A 5 1.37 10.23 -24.81
CA VAL A 5 1.09 8.95 -25.46
C VAL A 5 0.47 8.00 -24.43
N ARG A 6 -0.79 7.64 -24.62
CA ARG A 6 -1.43 6.54 -23.90
C ARG A 6 -1.13 5.24 -24.62
N SER A 7 -0.30 4.41 -24.02
CA SER A 7 0.06 3.08 -24.51
C SER A 7 -0.14 2.08 -23.39
N ALA A 8 -0.40 0.82 -23.75
CA ALA A 8 -0.50 -0.25 -22.79
C ALA A 8 0.85 -0.43 -22.09
N LYS A 9 0.82 -0.44 -20.75
CA LYS A 9 2.00 -0.69 -19.90
C LYS A 9 1.61 -1.56 -18.71
N SER A 10 2.52 -2.47 -18.35
CA SER A 10 2.47 -3.14 -17.05
C SER A 10 2.38 -2.10 -15.93
N GLY A 11 1.60 -2.36 -14.89
CA GLY A 11 1.51 -1.53 -13.69
C GLY A 11 2.88 -1.30 -13.03
N SER A 12 3.77 -2.29 -13.09
CA SER A 12 5.16 -2.18 -12.63
C SER A 12 6.01 -1.19 -13.44
N SER A 13 5.52 -0.74 -14.60
CA SER A 13 6.17 0.25 -15.46
C SER A 13 5.43 1.58 -15.48
N TRP A 14 4.44 1.76 -14.60
CA TRP A 14 3.76 3.05 -14.47
C TRP A 14 4.69 4.06 -13.81
N GLY A 15 4.72 5.25 -14.39
CA GLY A 15 5.35 6.42 -13.81
C GLY A 15 4.39 7.60 -13.76
N MET A 16 4.93 8.77 -13.46
CA MET A 16 4.16 10.03 -13.42
C MET A 16 3.41 10.31 -14.73
N ASN A 17 3.96 9.90 -15.87
CA ASN A 17 3.31 10.08 -17.17
C ASN A 17 1.96 9.37 -17.26
N GLU A 18 1.81 8.19 -16.66
CA GLU A 18 0.54 7.46 -16.64
C GLU A 18 -0.48 8.18 -15.74
N LEU A 19 -0.06 8.70 -14.59
CA LEU A 19 -0.95 9.47 -13.71
C LEU A 19 -1.48 10.71 -14.43
N ILE A 20 -0.60 11.50 -15.08
CA ILE A 20 -1.03 12.68 -15.85
C ILE A 20 -1.90 12.27 -17.05
N ALA A 21 -1.53 11.21 -17.77
CA ALA A 21 -2.26 10.77 -18.94
C ALA A 21 -3.70 10.32 -18.63
N PHE A 22 -3.95 9.85 -17.40
CA PHE A 22 -5.26 9.42 -16.90
C PHE A 22 -5.84 10.34 -15.82
N ASN A 23 -5.42 11.60 -15.76
CA ASN A 23 -6.02 12.61 -14.87
C ASN A 23 -6.07 12.16 -13.39
N ILE A 24 -5.00 11.54 -12.92
CA ILE A 24 -4.85 11.10 -11.53
C ILE A 24 -3.93 12.08 -10.82
N GLU A 25 -4.41 12.64 -9.72
CA GLU A 25 -3.66 13.56 -8.89
C GLU A 25 -3.50 12.97 -7.49
N VAL A 26 -2.30 13.11 -6.93
CA VAL A 26 -2.01 12.70 -5.55
C VAL A 26 -1.87 13.95 -4.69
N ILE A 27 -2.64 14.00 -3.60
CA ILE A 27 -2.61 15.12 -2.65
C ILE A 27 -2.15 14.66 -1.27
N ASP A 28 -1.15 15.36 -0.73
CA ASP A 28 -0.73 15.18 0.66
C ASP A 28 -1.76 15.79 1.61
N VAL A 29 -2.15 15.02 2.63
CA VAL A 29 -3.08 15.46 3.67
C VAL A 29 -2.53 15.11 5.04
N ASN A 30 -2.98 15.85 6.07
CA ASN A 30 -2.63 15.54 7.45
C ASN A 30 -3.45 14.37 8.01
N ALA A 31 -3.05 13.86 9.18
CA ALA A 31 -3.70 12.74 9.85
C ALA A 31 -5.20 12.99 10.14
N GLN A 32 -5.58 14.21 10.53
CA GLN A 32 -6.98 14.57 10.79
C GLN A 32 -7.85 14.44 9.53
N THR A 33 -7.38 14.94 8.39
CA THR A 33 -8.08 14.82 7.11
C THR A 33 -8.06 13.39 6.58
N PHE A 34 -6.96 12.66 6.79
CA PHE A 34 -6.80 11.30 6.28
C PHE A 34 -7.64 10.29 7.06
N PHE A 35 -7.55 10.27 8.38
CA PHE A 35 -8.24 9.32 9.26
C PHE A 35 -9.61 9.81 9.75
N GLY A 36 -9.94 11.08 9.55
CA GLY A 36 -11.11 11.71 10.17
C GLY A 36 -10.92 12.05 11.66
N ASN A 37 -9.72 11.82 12.22
CA ASN A 37 -9.38 12.08 13.62
C ASN A 37 -7.92 12.56 13.74
N ALA A 38 -7.69 13.66 14.45
CA ALA A 38 -6.37 14.22 14.74
C ALA A 38 -5.60 13.40 15.76
N ILE A 39 -6.31 12.74 16.67
CA ILE A 39 -5.70 11.94 17.73
C ILE A 39 -5.53 10.52 17.20
N LEU A 40 -4.27 10.13 17.05
CA LEU A 40 -3.91 8.76 16.70
C LEU A 40 -4.24 7.80 17.85
N PRO A 41 -4.65 6.54 17.56
CA PRO A 41 -5.09 5.59 18.58
C PRO A 41 -3.98 5.25 19.58
N GLN A 42 -4.36 4.84 20.78
CA GLN A 42 -3.40 4.27 21.73
C GLN A 42 -3.06 2.84 21.34
N LEU A 43 -1.77 2.51 21.31
CA LEU A 43 -1.29 1.19 20.97
C LEU A 43 -1.50 0.19 22.11
N THR A 44 -1.84 -1.03 21.75
CA THR A 44 -1.95 -2.19 22.65
C THR A 44 -0.82 -3.20 22.46
N LEU A 45 0.27 -2.78 21.78
CA LEU A 45 1.45 -3.60 21.50
C LEU A 45 2.35 -3.74 22.73
N SER A 46 3.26 -4.72 22.68
CA SER A 46 4.24 -5.00 23.74
C SER A 46 5.05 -3.74 24.10
N PRO A 47 5.19 -3.40 25.39
CA PRO A 47 6.13 -2.36 25.83
C PRO A 47 7.56 -2.64 25.39
N VAL A 48 7.93 -3.91 25.19
CA VAL A 48 9.27 -4.28 24.69
C VAL A 48 9.52 -3.61 23.34
N ILE A 49 8.57 -3.70 22.41
CA ILE A 49 8.62 -3.09 21.07
C ILE A 49 8.59 -1.56 21.14
N LEU A 50 7.80 -0.99 22.05
CA LEU A 50 7.55 0.46 22.06
C LEU A 50 8.58 1.26 22.84
N ASP A 51 9.23 0.65 23.83
CA ASP A 51 10.04 1.36 24.83
C ASP A 51 11.55 1.09 24.70
N ASN A 52 11.97 0.06 23.94
CA ASN A 52 13.38 -0.29 23.77
C ASN A 52 13.88 0.06 22.37
N LEU A 53 15.01 0.79 22.29
CA LEU A 53 15.56 1.20 21.00
C LEU A 53 15.95 -0.02 20.15
N GLU A 54 16.66 -0.95 20.78
CA GLU A 54 17.16 -2.23 20.23
C GLU A 54 16.56 -3.40 21.01
N GLU A 55 16.75 -4.63 20.53
CA GLU A 55 16.31 -5.84 21.23
C GLU A 55 16.98 -5.94 22.62
N PRO A 56 16.21 -5.95 23.72
CA PRO A 56 16.78 -6.04 25.06
C PRO A 56 17.32 -7.45 25.34
N ALA A 57 18.42 -7.54 26.09
CA ALA A 57 18.96 -8.82 26.50
C ALA A 57 18.03 -9.58 27.46
N GLY A 58 17.96 -10.90 27.31
CA GLY A 58 17.23 -11.79 28.20
C GLY A 58 16.08 -12.55 27.51
N PRO A 59 15.25 -13.26 28.28
CA PRO A 59 14.14 -14.02 27.73
C PRO A 59 13.04 -13.08 27.22
N LEU A 60 12.77 -13.13 25.91
CA LEU A 60 11.71 -12.37 25.25
C LEU A 60 10.66 -13.28 24.61
N HIS A 61 9.46 -12.74 24.39
CA HIS A 61 8.47 -13.40 23.55
C HIS A 61 8.95 -13.43 22.09
N LYS A 62 8.68 -14.53 21.38
CA LYS A 62 9.11 -14.69 19.98
C LYS A 62 8.63 -13.55 19.07
N ALA A 63 7.41 -13.05 19.26
CA ALA A 63 6.89 -11.94 18.49
C ALA A 63 7.67 -10.63 18.70
N ASP A 64 8.19 -10.39 19.91
CA ASP A 64 8.99 -9.21 20.21
C ASP A 64 10.39 -9.34 19.57
N MET A 65 11.03 -10.51 19.66
CA MET A 65 12.30 -10.79 18.96
C MET A 65 12.14 -10.67 17.44
N ASP A 66 11.06 -11.22 16.88
CA ASP A 66 10.78 -11.14 15.44
C ASP A 66 10.62 -9.70 14.98
N PHE A 67 9.98 -8.84 15.79
CA PHE A 67 9.87 -7.42 15.45
C PHE A 67 11.24 -6.76 15.25
N PHE A 68 12.17 -6.94 16.19
CA PHE A 68 13.51 -6.35 16.08
C PHE A 68 14.29 -6.93 14.90
N ALA A 69 14.26 -8.26 14.73
CA ALA A 69 14.94 -8.93 13.62
C ALA A 69 14.45 -8.43 12.26
N TYR A 70 13.14 -8.47 11.99
CA TYR A 70 12.61 -7.98 10.71
C TYR A 70 12.81 -6.47 10.53
N MET A 71 12.73 -5.68 11.60
CA MET A 71 12.98 -4.24 11.53
C MET A 71 14.44 -3.95 11.16
N GLU A 72 15.40 -4.62 11.78
CA GLU A 72 16.83 -4.49 11.44
C GLU A 72 17.09 -4.91 10.01
N ASP A 73 16.58 -6.08 9.61
CA ASP A 73 16.72 -6.63 8.26
C ASP A 73 16.12 -5.70 7.20
N ALA A 74 14.95 -5.10 7.43
CA ALA A 74 14.37 -4.15 6.47
C ALA A 74 15.08 -2.78 6.47
N MET A 75 15.81 -2.43 7.53
CA MET A 75 16.59 -1.19 7.58
C MET A 75 17.99 -1.34 6.97
N ILE A 76 18.49 -2.57 6.88
CA ILE A 76 19.69 -2.90 6.12
C ILE A 76 19.17 -3.22 4.71
N ILE A 77 19.46 -2.40 3.72
CA ILE A 77 19.08 -2.70 2.33
C ILE A 77 20.34 -3.25 1.64
N PRO A 78 20.63 -4.57 1.71
CA PRO A 78 21.75 -5.13 1.00
C PRO A 78 21.58 -4.90 -0.51
N PRO A 79 22.65 -4.55 -1.24
CA PRO A 79 22.55 -4.38 -2.68
C PRO A 79 22.02 -5.64 -3.38
N GLY A 80 20.87 -5.51 -4.05
CA GLY A 80 20.26 -6.59 -4.84
C GLY A 80 19.33 -7.54 -4.07
N GLU A 81 19.02 -7.27 -2.80
CA GLU A 81 18.03 -8.01 -2.03
C GLU A 81 16.69 -7.26 -1.97
N GLU A 82 15.63 -7.88 -2.51
CA GLU A 82 14.28 -7.29 -2.57
C GLU A 82 13.35 -7.80 -1.45
N SER A 83 13.66 -8.89 -0.75
CA SER A 83 12.63 -9.60 0.06
C SER A 83 12.44 -9.09 1.49
N LEU A 84 13.41 -8.37 2.08
CA LEU A 84 13.37 -8.08 3.52
C LEU A 84 12.33 -7.02 3.89
N VAL A 85 12.09 -6.05 3.01
CA VAL A 85 11.02 -5.07 3.19
C VAL A 85 9.64 -5.72 3.06
N ASP A 86 9.47 -6.63 2.10
CA ASP A 86 8.25 -7.42 1.92
C ASP A 86 7.93 -8.24 3.18
N ASP A 87 8.96 -8.92 3.73
CA ASP A 87 8.85 -9.74 4.93
C ASP A 87 8.47 -8.90 6.15
N PHE A 88 9.13 -7.74 6.34
CA PHE A 88 8.78 -6.80 7.40
C PHE A 88 7.36 -6.24 7.24
N ALA A 89 6.96 -5.85 6.04
CA ALA A 89 5.62 -5.34 5.77
C ALA A 89 4.56 -6.40 6.09
N ALA A 90 4.75 -7.65 5.65
CA ALA A 90 3.85 -8.75 5.97
C ALA A 90 3.80 -9.04 7.48
N PHE A 91 4.94 -9.00 8.16
CA PHE A 91 5.04 -9.17 9.61
C PHE A 91 4.26 -8.08 10.35
N VAL A 92 4.48 -6.80 10.02
CA VAL A 92 3.80 -5.67 10.66
C VAL A 92 2.29 -5.74 10.42
N LEU A 93 1.84 -6.03 9.19
CA LEU A 93 0.42 -6.19 8.91
C LEU A 93 -0.21 -7.29 9.78
N LYS A 94 0.47 -8.42 9.95
CA LYS A 94 0.02 -9.52 10.82
C LYS A 94 0.00 -9.13 12.30
N MET A 95 1.08 -8.51 12.79
CA MET A 95 1.18 -8.01 14.16
C MET A 95 0.06 -7.00 14.46
N MET A 96 -0.29 -6.16 13.49
CA MET A 96 -1.35 -5.15 13.58
C MET A 96 -2.74 -5.70 13.23
N ARG A 97 -2.88 -7.03 13.11
CA ARG A 97 -4.15 -7.76 12.92
C ARG A 97 -4.90 -7.38 11.64
N TYR A 98 -4.18 -7.10 10.55
CA TYR A 98 -4.76 -6.91 9.23
C TYR A 98 -5.33 -8.21 8.64
N ASP A 99 -4.89 -9.37 9.16
CA ASP A 99 -5.38 -10.70 8.83
C ASP A 99 -6.56 -11.17 9.72
N GLU A 100 -7.17 -10.26 10.50
CA GLU A 100 -8.32 -10.60 11.35
C GLU A 100 -9.54 -11.09 10.54
N GLY A 101 -10.28 -12.04 11.10
CA GLY A 101 -11.49 -12.60 10.50
C GLY A 101 -11.18 -13.58 9.36
N ARG A 102 -11.63 -13.25 8.13
CA ARG A 102 -11.40 -14.07 6.92
C ARG A 102 -10.32 -13.49 6.01
N ARG A 103 -9.53 -12.56 6.52
CA ARG A 103 -8.46 -11.90 5.78
C ARG A 103 -7.21 -12.75 5.79
N VAL A 104 -6.44 -12.68 4.71
CA VAL A 104 -5.17 -13.38 4.54
C VAL A 104 -4.19 -12.42 3.89
N ILE A 105 -2.96 -12.42 4.39
CA ILE A 105 -1.85 -11.68 3.81
C ILE A 105 -1.16 -12.58 2.77
N HIS A 106 -0.96 -12.04 1.57
CA HIS A 106 -0.28 -12.71 0.47
C HIS A 106 0.88 -11.84 -0.03
N LEU A 107 1.92 -12.51 -0.55
CA LEU A 107 3.08 -11.86 -1.17
C LEU A 107 3.01 -12.03 -2.69
N ARG A 108 3.55 -11.05 -3.42
CA ARG A 108 3.88 -11.13 -4.86
C ARG A 108 2.70 -11.53 -5.74
N LYS A 109 1.51 -11.01 -5.44
CA LYS A 109 0.27 -11.35 -6.16
C LYS A 109 0.17 -10.58 -7.47
N GLU A 110 0.15 -11.33 -8.57
CA GLU A 110 -0.11 -10.81 -9.90
C GLU A 110 -1.62 -10.64 -10.14
N MET A 111 -1.96 -9.54 -10.80
CA MET A 111 -3.30 -9.09 -11.16
C MET A 111 -3.26 -8.57 -12.60
N GLY A 112 -4.39 -8.65 -13.32
CA GLY A 112 -4.48 -8.10 -14.67
C GLY A 112 -5.59 -7.05 -14.78
N PHE A 113 -5.42 -6.12 -15.70
CA PHE A 113 -6.46 -5.16 -16.10
C PHE A 113 -6.32 -4.78 -17.59
N GLU A 114 -7.30 -4.04 -18.10
CA GLU A 114 -7.28 -3.57 -19.48
C GLU A 114 -6.75 -2.15 -19.58
N MET A 115 -5.81 -1.93 -20.50
CA MET A 115 -5.23 -0.64 -20.81
C MET A 115 -4.97 -0.56 -22.32
N CYS A 116 -5.50 0.48 -22.95
CA CYS A 116 -5.32 0.75 -24.38
C CYS A 116 -5.66 -0.45 -25.30
N GLY A 117 -6.77 -1.13 -25.01
CA GLY A 117 -7.26 -2.29 -25.75
C GLY A 117 -6.46 -3.58 -25.53
N GLN A 118 -5.49 -3.58 -24.61
CA GLN A 118 -4.67 -4.74 -24.28
C GLN A 118 -4.82 -5.10 -22.81
N ARG A 119 -4.67 -6.40 -22.51
CA ARG A 119 -4.53 -6.86 -21.14
C ARG A 119 -3.09 -6.62 -20.69
N VAL A 120 -2.93 -5.99 -19.54
CA VAL A 120 -1.65 -5.70 -18.89
C VAL A 120 -1.69 -6.22 -17.47
N ASP A 121 -0.51 -6.47 -16.91
CA ASP A 121 -0.36 -7.03 -15.57
C ASP A 121 0.09 -5.98 -14.57
N ALA A 122 -0.18 -6.20 -13.29
CA ALA A 122 0.36 -5.49 -12.14
C ALA A 122 0.67 -6.50 -11.05
N LYS A 123 1.70 -6.27 -10.25
CA LYS A 123 2.16 -7.24 -9.25
C LYS A 123 2.51 -6.54 -7.95
N THR A 124 1.64 -6.70 -6.98
CA THR A 124 1.81 -6.15 -5.63
C THR A 124 2.77 -7.00 -4.81
N ASP A 125 3.65 -6.34 -4.08
CA ASP A 125 4.65 -6.99 -3.24
C ASP A 125 3.99 -7.66 -2.03
N VAL A 126 3.07 -6.96 -1.35
CA VAL A 126 2.23 -7.54 -0.27
C VAL A 126 0.78 -7.10 -0.44
N CYS A 127 -0.18 -7.98 -0.18
CA CYS A 127 -1.59 -7.60 -0.13
C CYS A 127 -2.39 -8.30 0.95
N VAL A 128 -3.49 -7.66 1.36
CA VAL A 128 -4.52 -8.25 2.21
C VAL A 128 -5.74 -8.57 1.36
N MET A 129 -6.15 -9.83 1.40
CA MET A 129 -7.34 -10.31 0.71
C MET A 129 -8.35 -10.87 1.71
N GLU A 130 -9.64 -10.59 1.54
CA GLU A 130 -10.69 -11.28 2.31
C GLU A 130 -11.26 -12.46 1.52
N ARG A 131 -11.28 -13.63 2.16
CA ARG A 131 -11.93 -14.82 1.61
C ARG A 131 -13.43 -14.75 1.87
N SER A 132 -14.21 -14.84 0.79
CA SER A 132 -15.66 -14.96 0.82
C SER A 132 -16.13 -16.17 0.01
N GLY A 133 -17.36 -16.63 0.24
CA GLY A 133 -17.90 -17.81 -0.46
C GLY A 133 -17.96 -17.69 -1.98
N THR A 134 -17.85 -16.48 -2.52
CA THR A 134 -17.86 -16.17 -3.96
C THR A 134 -16.47 -15.88 -4.54
N GLY A 135 -15.41 -15.98 -3.73
CA GLY A 135 -14.02 -15.70 -4.12
C GLY A 135 -13.25 -14.86 -3.09
N ALA A 136 -12.01 -14.53 -3.42
CA ALA A 136 -11.18 -13.63 -2.62
C ALA A 136 -11.27 -12.20 -3.18
N LYS A 137 -11.44 -11.19 -2.30
CA LYS A 137 -11.40 -9.77 -2.68
C LYS A 137 -10.12 -9.12 -2.16
N TYR A 138 -9.45 -8.33 -3.01
CA TYR A 138 -8.37 -7.44 -2.57
C TYR A 138 -8.93 -6.30 -1.72
N LEU A 139 -8.24 -5.97 -0.63
CA LEU A 139 -8.61 -4.93 0.34
C LEU A 139 -7.52 -3.88 0.51
N LEU A 140 -6.28 -4.33 0.65
CA LEU A 140 -5.10 -3.48 0.84
C LEU A 140 -3.94 -4.00 0.00
N LEU A 141 -3.18 -3.08 -0.58
CA LEU A 141 -2.00 -3.36 -1.39
C LEU A 141 -0.80 -2.60 -0.81
N VAL A 142 0.38 -3.21 -0.91
CA VAL A 142 1.65 -2.66 -0.46
C VAL A 142 2.65 -2.80 -1.59
N GLN A 143 3.29 -1.68 -1.91
CA GLN A 143 4.36 -1.60 -2.90
C GLN A 143 5.67 -1.25 -2.19
N GLU A 144 6.69 -2.07 -2.34
CA GLU A 144 8.03 -1.71 -1.89
C GLU A 144 8.57 -0.56 -2.75
N ASP A 145 9.20 0.40 -2.08
CA ASP A 145 10.01 1.41 -2.70
C ASP A 145 11.41 0.87 -3.02
N LYS A 146 11.54 0.35 -4.24
CA LYS A 146 12.79 -0.19 -4.77
C LYS A 146 13.71 0.91 -5.32
N ARG A 147 13.65 2.16 -4.82
CA ARG A 147 14.52 3.26 -5.29
C ARG A 147 16.02 3.06 -5.03
N HIS A 148 16.37 2.03 -4.28
CA HIS A 148 17.75 1.57 -4.14
C HIS A 148 18.22 0.71 -5.35
N LEU A 149 17.29 0.19 -6.16
CA LEU A 149 17.52 -0.60 -7.38
C LEU A 149 17.19 0.17 -8.66
N SER A 150 16.10 0.95 -8.66
CA SER A 150 15.71 1.85 -9.74
C SER A 150 15.54 3.28 -9.24
N ARG A 151 15.25 4.27 -10.07
CA ARG A 151 14.90 5.64 -9.59
C ARG A 151 13.40 5.89 -9.62
N ASP A 152 12.62 4.83 -9.82
CA ASP A 152 11.20 4.95 -10.09
C ASP A 152 10.43 5.21 -8.79
N ASP A 153 9.46 6.11 -8.86
CA ASP A 153 8.54 6.34 -7.76
C ASP A 153 7.61 5.12 -7.60
N PRO A 154 7.48 4.52 -6.40
CA PRO A 154 6.54 3.42 -6.18
C PRO A 154 5.06 3.86 -6.25
N GLU A 155 4.77 5.15 -6.12
CA GLU A 155 3.40 5.67 -6.02
C GLU A 155 2.53 5.38 -7.27
N PRO A 156 3.00 5.65 -8.51
CA PRO A 156 2.28 5.24 -9.72
C PRO A 156 2.02 3.72 -9.81
N GLN A 157 2.97 2.90 -9.35
CA GLN A 157 2.84 1.43 -9.38
C GLN A 157 1.75 0.97 -8.41
N LEU A 158 1.75 1.48 -7.18
CA LEU A 158 0.70 1.20 -6.19
C LEU A 158 -0.70 1.60 -6.69
N ILE A 159 -0.81 2.74 -7.38
CA ILE A 159 -2.09 3.19 -7.98
C ILE A 159 -2.53 2.22 -9.09
N ALA A 160 -1.61 1.77 -9.94
CA ALA A 160 -1.89 0.76 -10.98
C ALA A 160 -2.37 -0.57 -10.36
N GLU A 161 -1.80 -0.97 -9.23
CA GLU A 161 -2.22 -2.16 -8.50
C GLU A 161 -3.63 -2.02 -7.93
N ALA A 162 -4.00 -0.86 -7.39
CA ALA A 162 -5.36 -0.60 -6.91
C ALA A 162 -6.38 -0.68 -8.05
N ILE A 163 -6.01 -0.18 -9.23
CA ILE A 163 -6.79 -0.30 -10.46
C ILE A 163 -6.96 -1.77 -10.86
N ALA A 164 -5.87 -2.55 -10.84
CA ALA A 164 -5.89 -3.97 -11.15
C ALA A 164 -6.75 -4.76 -10.14
N ALA A 165 -6.60 -4.48 -8.85
CA ALA A 165 -7.40 -5.05 -7.78
C ALA A 165 -8.89 -4.75 -7.94
N PHE A 166 -9.26 -3.54 -8.36
CA PHE A 166 -10.65 -3.18 -8.66
C PHE A 166 -11.20 -3.97 -9.84
N TYR A 167 -10.44 -4.06 -10.95
CA TYR A 167 -10.80 -4.86 -12.12
C TYR A 167 -11.02 -6.33 -11.76
N GLU A 168 -10.07 -6.93 -11.04
CA GLU A 168 -10.10 -8.32 -10.57
C GLU A 168 -11.29 -8.60 -9.63
N ASN A 169 -11.51 -7.73 -8.65
CA ASN A 169 -12.64 -7.83 -7.73
C ASN A 169 -13.97 -7.81 -8.52
N ASN A 170 -14.10 -6.90 -9.49
CA ASN A 170 -15.31 -6.81 -10.31
C ASN A 170 -15.47 -8.00 -11.27
N ARG A 171 -14.37 -8.57 -11.78
CA ARG A 171 -14.40 -9.82 -12.56
C ARG A 171 -14.89 -10.99 -11.71
N ALA A 172 -14.38 -11.14 -10.49
CA ALA A 172 -14.82 -12.18 -9.56
C ALA A 172 -16.31 -12.03 -9.20
N ARG A 173 -16.77 -10.79 -8.94
CA ARG A 173 -18.20 -10.51 -8.71
C ARG A 173 -19.07 -10.94 -9.89
N LYS A 174 -18.68 -10.58 -11.11
CA LYS A 174 -19.40 -10.98 -12.34
C LYS A 174 -19.45 -12.50 -12.48
N ALA A 175 -18.35 -13.20 -12.23
CA ALA A 175 -18.29 -14.66 -12.28
C ALA A 175 -19.22 -15.32 -11.24
N ALA A 176 -19.42 -14.66 -10.09
CA ALA A 176 -20.36 -15.08 -9.06
C ALA A 176 -21.81 -14.61 -9.28
N GLY A 177 -22.13 -13.99 -10.43
CA GLY A 177 -23.48 -13.47 -10.72
C GLY A 177 -23.85 -12.22 -9.91
N LEU A 178 -22.89 -11.56 -9.28
CA LEU A 178 -23.09 -10.32 -8.52
C LEU A 178 -22.92 -9.09 -9.42
N PRO A 179 -23.64 -7.99 -9.14
CA PRO A 179 -23.47 -6.74 -9.88
C PRO A 179 -22.08 -6.16 -9.67
N LYS A 180 -21.54 -5.53 -10.72
CA LYS A 180 -20.27 -4.78 -10.66
C LYS A 180 -20.39 -3.63 -9.65
N LEU A 181 -19.33 -3.37 -8.89
CA LEU A 181 -19.23 -2.14 -8.09
C LEU A 181 -18.84 -1.00 -9.04
N PRO A 182 -19.55 0.15 -9.01
CA PRO A 182 -19.22 1.30 -9.85
C PRO A 182 -17.95 2.02 -9.38
N SER A 183 -17.63 1.92 -8.10
CA SER A 183 -16.42 2.49 -7.52
C SER A 183 -16.01 1.76 -6.25
N ARG A 184 -14.74 1.91 -5.87
CA ARG A 184 -14.20 1.51 -4.57
C ARG A 184 -12.94 2.31 -4.25
N THR A 185 -12.80 2.70 -2.98
CA THR A 185 -11.53 3.23 -2.46
C THR A 185 -10.71 2.10 -1.88
N PHE A 186 -9.48 1.94 -2.34
CA PHE A 186 -8.52 0.97 -1.82
C PHE A 186 -7.58 1.62 -0.80
N ALA A 187 -7.22 0.84 0.21
CA ALA A 187 -6.11 1.16 1.10
C ALA A 187 -4.80 0.77 0.42
N GLY A 188 -3.86 1.70 0.31
CA GLY A 188 -2.53 1.46 -0.26
C GLY A 188 -1.43 1.86 0.71
N ILE A 189 -0.29 1.18 0.64
CA ILE A 189 0.92 1.54 1.39
C ILE A 189 2.12 1.47 0.45
N THR A 190 3.00 2.48 0.46
CA THR A 190 4.37 2.29 -0.03
C THR A 190 5.32 2.14 1.14
N MET A 191 6.35 1.30 1.01
CA MET A 191 7.31 1.00 2.08
C MET A 191 8.74 1.29 1.64
N ILE A 192 9.46 2.15 2.36
CA ILE A 192 10.92 2.33 2.23
C ILE A 192 11.58 1.81 3.48
N GLY A 193 12.24 0.65 3.41
CA GLY A 193 12.69 -0.05 4.61
C GLY A 193 11.52 -0.26 5.59
N THR A 194 11.56 0.41 6.74
CA THR A 194 10.48 0.35 7.75
C THR A 194 9.56 1.57 7.76
N ALA A 195 9.74 2.51 6.83
CA ALA A 195 8.96 3.73 6.71
C ALA A 195 7.77 3.58 5.73
N PRO A 196 6.51 3.62 6.20
CA PRO A 196 5.35 3.60 5.33
C PRO A 196 4.96 5.00 4.85
N THR A 197 4.31 5.05 3.70
CA THR A 197 3.38 6.12 3.31
C THR A 197 2.02 5.51 3.02
N PHE A 198 0.95 6.14 3.51
CA PHE A 198 -0.42 5.60 3.42
C PHE A 198 -1.24 6.30 2.34
N TYR A 199 -2.08 5.54 1.63
CA TYR A 199 -2.87 6.01 0.51
C TYR A 199 -4.33 5.59 0.61
N LYS A 200 -5.24 6.47 0.21
CA LYS A 200 -6.62 6.11 -0.15
C LYS A 200 -6.78 6.34 -1.65
N ILE A 201 -7.00 5.27 -2.39
CA ILE A 201 -6.97 5.26 -3.85
C ILE A 201 -8.38 4.98 -4.36
N PRO A 202 -9.18 6.02 -4.67
CA PRO A 202 -10.48 5.82 -5.29
C PRO A 202 -10.28 5.31 -6.72
N VAL A 203 -10.97 4.23 -7.06
CA VAL A 203 -11.02 3.67 -8.42
C VAL A 203 -12.48 3.59 -8.84
N THR A 204 -12.78 4.03 -10.05
CA THR A 204 -14.13 3.99 -10.61
C THR A 204 -14.18 3.22 -11.92
N ASP A 205 -15.38 2.84 -12.32
CA ASP A 205 -15.65 2.23 -13.61
C ASP A 205 -15.32 3.16 -14.78
N GLU A 206 -15.54 4.46 -14.64
CA GLU A 206 -15.19 5.46 -15.65
C GLU A 206 -13.67 5.55 -15.86
N LEU A 207 -12.90 5.43 -14.78
CA LEU A 207 -11.43 5.36 -14.87
C LEU A 207 -10.99 4.10 -15.62
N LEU A 208 -11.58 2.93 -15.31
CA LEU A 208 -11.29 1.68 -16.04
C LEU A 208 -11.64 1.78 -17.53
N ILE A 209 -12.79 2.37 -17.86
CA ILE A 209 -13.20 2.57 -19.27
C ILE A 209 -12.20 3.47 -19.98
N SER A 210 -11.79 4.57 -19.35
CA SER A 210 -10.83 5.50 -19.92
C SER A 210 -9.46 4.84 -20.16
N LEU A 211 -8.99 4.01 -19.22
CA LEU A 211 -7.80 3.19 -19.37
C LEU A 211 -7.92 2.23 -20.56
N ALA A 212 -9.00 1.44 -20.62
CA ALA A 212 -9.21 0.45 -21.67
C ALA A 212 -9.33 1.09 -23.06
N THR A 213 -9.95 2.26 -23.16
CA THR A 213 -10.22 2.97 -24.44
C THR A 213 -9.18 4.01 -24.82
N SER A 214 -8.11 4.17 -24.02
CA SER A 214 -7.08 5.21 -24.20
C SER A 214 -7.65 6.64 -24.21
N GLN A 215 -8.75 6.88 -23.49
CA GLN A 215 -9.36 8.20 -23.39
C GLN A 215 -8.83 8.97 -22.17
N TYR A 216 -8.81 10.30 -22.27
CA TYR A 216 -8.54 11.15 -21.11
C TYR A 216 -9.78 11.22 -20.22
N PRO A 217 -9.71 10.85 -18.93
CA PRO A 217 -10.84 10.98 -18.02
C PRO A 217 -11.23 12.44 -17.82
N THR A 218 -12.53 12.75 -17.94
CA THR A 218 -13.03 14.11 -17.68
C THR A 218 -13.04 14.45 -16.19
N GLN A 219 -13.25 13.45 -15.34
CA GLN A 219 -13.17 13.60 -13.89
C GLN A 219 -11.76 13.28 -13.42
N VAL A 220 -11.23 14.14 -12.54
CA VAL A 220 -9.95 13.90 -11.87
C VAL A 220 -10.15 12.80 -10.82
N THR A 221 -9.22 11.84 -10.79
CA THR A 221 -9.13 10.87 -9.71
C THR A 221 -8.16 11.40 -8.67
N THR A 222 -8.67 11.84 -7.52
CA THR A 222 -7.84 12.37 -6.44
C THR A 222 -7.49 11.27 -5.44
N VAL A 223 -6.22 10.87 -5.42
CA VAL A 223 -5.64 9.97 -4.43
C VAL A 223 -5.17 10.79 -3.24
N THR A 224 -5.55 10.42 -2.02
CA THR A 224 -5.04 11.08 -0.82
C THR A 224 -3.86 10.31 -0.26
N LYS A 225 -2.81 11.02 0.12
CA LYS A 225 -1.56 10.50 0.66
C LYS A 225 -1.33 11.05 2.07
N LEU A 226 -0.86 10.19 2.97
CA LEU A 226 -0.42 10.56 4.31
C LEU A 226 0.98 10.02 4.55
N VAL A 227 1.92 10.95 4.72
CA VAL A 227 3.20 10.66 5.36
C VAL A 227 2.98 10.68 6.88
N PRO A 228 3.42 9.65 7.64
CA PRO A 228 3.33 9.64 9.10
C PRO A 228 3.80 10.96 9.71
N PRO A 229 3.05 11.57 10.65
CA PRO A 229 3.37 12.89 11.20
C PRO A 229 4.47 12.79 12.28
N VAL A 230 5.63 12.24 11.90
CA VAL A 230 6.81 12.12 12.75
C VAL A 230 7.50 13.48 12.94
N PRO A 231 8.33 13.67 13.98
CA PRO A 231 8.97 14.96 14.25
C PRO A 231 9.88 15.48 13.11
N PHE A 232 10.51 14.59 12.35
CA PHE A 232 11.43 14.92 11.26
C PHE A 232 11.06 14.16 9.98
N PRO A 233 9.98 14.56 9.26
CA PRO A 233 9.48 13.84 8.08
C PRO A 233 10.52 13.69 6.95
N GLU A 234 11.42 14.67 6.81
CA GLU A 234 12.50 14.68 5.82
C GLU A 234 13.54 13.57 6.06
N ARG A 235 13.61 13.03 7.27
CA ARG A 235 14.50 11.93 7.63
C ARG A 235 13.78 10.58 7.68
N LEU A 236 12.46 10.54 7.52
CA LEU A 236 11.66 9.34 7.73
C LEU A 236 12.13 8.16 6.87
N ALA A 237 12.47 8.40 5.59
CA ALA A 237 12.97 7.36 4.69
C ALA A 237 14.29 6.72 5.18
N ASN A 238 15.12 7.46 5.92
CA ASN A 238 16.41 6.98 6.45
C ASN A 238 16.28 6.41 7.85
N ASP A 239 15.46 7.04 8.69
CA ASP A 239 15.36 6.70 10.11
C ASP A 239 14.32 5.59 10.36
N GLY A 240 13.25 5.52 9.55
CA GLY A 240 12.18 4.54 9.66
C GLY A 240 11.61 4.43 11.07
N MET A 241 11.42 3.19 11.53
CA MET A 241 10.99 2.84 12.89
C MET A 241 12.15 2.75 13.91
N LYS A 242 13.39 3.14 13.57
CA LYS A 242 14.49 3.10 14.57
C LYS A 242 14.25 4.07 15.73
N PRO A 243 13.98 5.37 15.53
CA PRO A 243 13.63 6.25 16.64
C PRO A 243 12.30 5.83 17.28
N LEU A 244 12.27 5.71 18.62
CA LEU A 244 11.09 5.29 19.36
C LEU A 244 9.85 6.14 19.08
N VAL A 245 10.04 7.45 18.91
CA VAL A 245 8.95 8.37 18.59
C VAL A 245 8.37 8.07 17.21
N ASN A 246 9.23 7.84 16.21
CA ASN A 246 8.79 7.45 14.86
C ASN A 246 8.04 6.12 14.93
N ARG A 247 8.62 5.10 15.58
CA ARG A 247 8.03 3.78 15.73
C ARG A 247 6.61 3.85 16.29
N ARG A 248 6.40 4.60 17.37
CA ARG A 248 5.07 4.79 17.96
C ARG A 248 4.12 5.42 16.97
N ILE A 249 4.46 6.57 16.39
CA ILE A 249 3.58 7.29 15.46
C ILE A 249 3.22 6.43 14.26
N ILE A 250 4.20 5.74 13.68
CA ILE A 250 4.01 4.87 12.52
C ILE A 250 3.08 3.70 12.88
N LEU A 251 3.30 3.02 14.00
CA LEU A 251 2.43 1.93 14.45
C LEU A 251 1.02 2.42 14.77
N GLN A 252 0.87 3.63 15.32
CA GLN A 252 -0.44 4.24 15.52
C GLN A 252 -1.15 4.55 14.20
N CYS A 253 -0.42 5.01 13.18
CA CYS A 253 -0.95 5.16 11.83
C CYS A 253 -1.39 3.81 11.25
N PHE A 254 -0.63 2.73 11.43
CA PHE A 254 -1.05 1.39 11.03
C PHE A 254 -2.33 0.95 11.75
N ASP A 255 -2.49 1.18 13.06
CA ASP A 255 -3.73 0.81 13.75
C ASP A 255 -4.92 1.65 13.24
N ALA A 256 -4.74 2.96 13.08
CA ALA A 256 -5.77 3.85 12.55
C ALA A 256 -6.18 3.51 11.11
N PHE A 257 -5.23 3.06 10.28
CA PHE A 257 -5.44 2.76 8.87
C PHE A 257 -6.26 1.48 8.64
N ARG A 258 -6.27 0.57 9.62
CA ARG A 258 -7.00 -0.70 9.54
C ARG A 258 -8.51 -0.52 9.32
N GLN A 259 -9.07 0.62 9.72
CA GLN A 259 -10.49 0.95 9.51
C GLN A 259 -10.90 0.96 8.02
N PHE A 260 -9.94 1.09 7.10
CA PHE A 260 -10.21 1.15 5.66
C PHE A 260 -10.24 -0.23 4.97
N LEU A 261 -10.12 -1.35 5.72
CA LEU A 261 -10.15 -2.72 5.17
C LEU A 261 -11.56 -3.34 5.05
N ASN A 262 -12.62 -2.52 5.03
CA ASN A 262 -14.00 -3.01 4.96
C ASN A 262 -14.42 -3.40 3.52
#